data_AF-A0A4U9ULH9-F1
#
_entry.id   AF-A0A4U9ULH9-F1
#
_cell.length_a   1.000
_cell.length_b   1.000
_cell.length_c   1.000
_cell.angle_alpha   90.00
_cell.angle_beta   90.00
_cell.angle_gamma   90.00
#
_symmetry.space_group_name_H-M   'P 1'
#
loop_
_entity.id
_entity.type
_entity.pdbx_description
1 polymer ?
#
loop_
_entity_poly.entity_id
_entity_poly.type
_entity_poly.pdbx_seq_one_letter_code
_entity_poly.pdbx_strand_id
1 'polypeptide(L)'
;MAAMYGFTPQYRRLGRWLLITVMALFIPLSHAEIYLGATRLIVNGKDKEATLRVTNEGRSAVLLQVWVDKGDSEAEPEKIATPFTVAPPILRLDGKRAQRLRVLFTGAEHTLPSDRESVFWLNVLEIPPKVAGNTASQMQMAFRTRIKLFYRPRSLQTMNTANVQDQLRFSLAKQGGSPVLVVSNPTPFHQTLLEMAVAAISNRPSLPWCRKMAW
;
A
#
# COMPACT_ATOMS: atom_id res chain seq x y z
N MET A 1 67.37 -25.67 -5.18
CA MET A 1 66.23 -25.27 -6.04
C MET A 1 64.98 -25.17 -5.18
N ALA A 2 64.66 -23.96 -4.68
CA ALA A 2 63.45 -23.70 -3.91
C ALA A 2 62.57 -22.74 -4.71
N ALA A 3 61.46 -23.24 -5.25
CA ALA A 3 60.48 -22.43 -5.96
C ALA A 3 59.51 -21.79 -4.95
N MET A 4 59.68 -20.48 -4.74
CA MET A 4 58.71 -19.62 -4.04
C MET A 4 57.46 -19.45 -4.91
N TYR A 5 56.34 -20.08 -4.55
CA TYR A 5 55.02 -19.73 -5.08
C TYR A 5 54.45 -18.55 -4.28
N GLY A 6 54.77 -17.32 -4.70
CA GLY A 6 54.15 -16.11 -4.17
C GLY A 6 52.72 -15.94 -4.71
N PHE A 7 51.71 -16.21 -3.89
CA PHE A 7 50.31 -15.87 -4.18
C PHE A 7 50.14 -14.33 -4.19
N THR A 8 50.18 -13.78 -5.40
CA THR A 8 49.97 -12.38 -5.77
C THR A 8 48.59 -11.81 -5.31
N PRO A 9 48.50 -10.53 -4.90
CA PRO A 9 47.29 -9.90 -4.35
C PRO A 9 46.14 -9.70 -5.35
N GLN A 10 46.37 -9.91 -6.65
CA GLN A 10 45.34 -9.80 -7.69
C GLN A 10 44.28 -10.92 -7.58
N TYR A 11 44.69 -12.13 -7.17
CA TYR A 11 43.79 -13.28 -7.05
C TYR A 11 42.81 -13.14 -5.88
N ARG A 12 43.20 -12.44 -4.81
CA ARG A 12 42.31 -12.12 -3.67
C ARG A 12 41.17 -11.17 -4.05
N ARG A 13 41.41 -10.24 -4.98
CA ARG A 13 40.37 -9.33 -5.47
C ARG A 13 39.41 -10.06 -6.41
N LEU A 14 39.92 -10.87 -7.34
CA LEU A 14 39.08 -11.71 -8.21
C LEU A 14 38.22 -12.68 -7.41
N GLY A 15 38.79 -13.32 -6.38
CA GLY A 15 38.06 -14.23 -5.49
C GLY A 15 36.92 -13.53 -4.72
N ARG A 16 37.13 -12.29 -4.25
CA ARG A 16 36.05 -11.49 -3.63
C ARG A 16 34.92 -11.17 -4.59
N TRP A 17 35.22 -10.81 -5.84
CA TRP A 17 34.19 -10.54 -6.84
C TRP A 17 33.41 -11.81 -7.18
N LEU A 18 34.10 -12.94 -7.38
CA LEU A 18 33.45 -14.24 -7.62
C LEU A 18 32.52 -14.63 -6.47
N LEU A 19 32.97 -14.44 -5.22
CA LEU A 19 32.20 -14.81 -4.03
C LEU A 19 30.96 -13.92 -3.85
N ILE A 20 31.06 -12.63 -4.20
CA ILE A 20 29.90 -11.70 -4.24
C ILE A 20 28.91 -12.12 -5.34
N THR A 21 29.39 -12.47 -6.53
CA THR A 21 28.52 -12.93 -7.63
C THR A 21 27.79 -14.22 -7.26
N VAL A 22 28.48 -15.18 -6.63
CA VAL A 22 27.87 -16.42 -6.14
C VAL A 22 26.84 -16.15 -5.04
N MET A 23 27.11 -15.25 -4.10
CA MET A 23 26.12 -14.87 -3.08
C MET A 23 24.88 -14.20 -3.67
N ALA A 24 25.03 -13.39 -4.71
CA ALA A 24 23.91 -12.73 -5.38
C ALA A 24 22.98 -13.71 -6.13
N LEU A 25 23.48 -14.91 -6.50
CA LEU A 25 22.68 -15.98 -7.12
C LEU A 25 21.75 -16.72 -6.14
N PHE A 26 21.95 -16.55 -4.83
CA PHE A 26 21.15 -17.23 -3.79
C PHE A 26 20.07 -16.36 -3.15
N ILE A 27 19.72 -15.22 -3.74
CA ILE A 27 18.64 -14.40 -3.20
C ILE A 27 17.31 -15.13 -3.45
N PRO A 28 16.57 -15.56 -2.40
CA PRO A 28 15.29 -16.20 -2.60
C PRO A 28 14.31 -15.19 -3.19
N LEU A 29 13.56 -15.61 -4.21
CA LEU A 29 12.42 -14.85 -4.73
C LEU A 29 11.36 -14.77 -3.63
N SER A 30 11.07 -13.57 -3.15
CA SER A 30 9.92 -13.35 -2.28
C SER A 30 8.65 -13.54 -3.10
N HIS A 31 7.79 -14.46 -2.66
CA HIS A 31 6.51 -14.72 -3.29
C HIS A 31 5.41 -14.19 -2.37
N ALA A 32 4.71 -13.15 -2.82
CA ALA A 32 3.43 -12.78 -2.23
C ALA A 32 2.37 -13.78 -2.72
N GLU A 33 1.65 -14.42 -1.81
CA GLU A 33 0.63 -15.40 -2.20
C GLU A 33 -0.65 -14.70 -2.68
N ILE A 34 -1.13 -13.66 -1.99
CA ILE A 34 -2.28 -12.87 -2.43
C ILE A 34 -1.89 -11.43 -2.75
N TYR A 35 -2.44 -10.88 -3.84
CA TYR A 35 -2.38 -9.45 -4.10
C TYR A 35 -3.71 -8.91 -4.63
N LEU A 36 -3.91 -7.61 -4.39
CA LEU A 36 -5.07 -6.85 -4.85
C LEU A 36 -4.71 -6.14 -6.16
N GLY A 37 -5.63 -6.13 -7.12
CA GLY A 37 -5.44 -5.44 -8.41
C GLY A 37 -5.42 -3.92 -8.33
N ALA A 38 -5.58 -3.34 -7.13
CA ALA A 38 -5.51 -1.90 -6.88
C ALA A 38 -5.04 -1.63 -5.45
N THR A 39 -4.37 -0.48 -5.25
CA THR A 39 -3.90 0.01 -3.94
C THR A 39 -4.93 0.91 -3.23
N ARG A 40 -6.00 1.28 -3.94
CA ARG A 40 -7.17 2.03 -3.46
C ARG A 40 -8.35 1.71 -4.35
N LEU A 41 -9.56 1.79 -3.80
CA LEU A 41 -10.81 1.57 -4.52
C LEU A 41 -11.66 2.84 -4.45
N ILE A 42 -12.28 3.23 -5.57
CA ILE A 42 -13.17 4.40 -5.64
C ILE A 42 -14.55 3.89 -6.02
N VAL A 43 -15.54 4.11 -5.15
CA VAL A 43 -16.96 3.86 -5.43
C VAL A 43 -17.60 5.17 -5.87
N ASN A 44 -18.00 5.19 -7.14
CA ASN A 44 -18.67 6.32 -7.74
C ASN A 44 -20.12 6.40 -7.28
N GLY A 45 -20.57 7.55 -6.77
CA GLY A 45 -21.96 7.75 -6.32
C GLY A 45 -23.00 7.60 -7.44
N LYS A 46 -22.61 7.77 -8.71
CA LYS A 46 -23.44 7.47 -9.89
C LYS A 46 -23.66 5.96 -10.08
N ASP A 47 -22.59 5.19 -10.02
CA ASP A 47 -22.60 3.75 -10.35
C ASP A 47 -23.00 2.91 -9.13
N LYS A 48 -22.78 3.45 -7.92
CA LYS A 48 -23.02 2.84 -6.61
C LYS A 48 -22.31 1.50 -6.40
N GLU A 49 -21.33 1.17 -7.23
CA GLU A 49 -20.50 -0.01 -7.06
C GLU A 49 -19.08 0.21 -7.57
N ALA A 50 -18.17 -0.61 -7.10
CA ALA A 50 -16.83 -0.78 -7.64
C ALA A 50 -16.43 -2.25 -7.58
N THR A 51 -15.53 -2.66 -8.47
CA THR A 51 -15.03 -4.03 -8.51
C THR A 51 -13.53 -4.06 -8.22
N LEU A 52 -13.11 -5.02 -7.38
CA LEU A 52 -11.71 -5.28 -7.06
C LEU A 52 -11.33 -6.68 -7.49
N ARG A 53 -10.26 -6.83 -8.26
CA ARG A 53 -9.67 -8.14 -8.56
C ARG A 53 -8.74 -8.55 -7.43
N VAL A 54 -8.88 -9.78 -6.95
CA VAL A 54 -7.97 -10.42 -6.00
C VAL A 54 -7.40 -11.66 -6.66
N THR A 55 -6.09 -11.83 -6.57
CA THR A 55 -5.38 -12.95 -7.20
C THR A 55 -4.61 -13.72 -6.14
N ASN A 56 -4.71 -15.06 -6.21
CA ASN A 56 -3.86 -15.98 -5.47
C ASN A 56 -2.77 -16.53 -6.38
N GLU A 57 -1.55 -16.04 -6.23
CA GLU A 57 -0.33 -16.58 -6.86
C GLU A 57 0.30 -17.72 -6.05
N GLY A 58 -0.18 -17.99 -4.84
CA GLY A 58 0.17 -19.18 -4.08
C GLY A 58 -0.24 -20.47 -4.81
N ARG A 59 0.31 -21.57 -4.34
CA ARG A 59 -0.04 -22.92 -4.84
C ARG A 59 -1.25 -23.50 -4.11
N SER A 60 -1.47 -23.08 -2.86
CA SER A 60 -2.52 -23.58 -1.99
C SER A 60 -3.78 -22.70 -2.08
N ALA A 61 -4.93 -23.30 -1.82
CA ALA A 61 -6.17 -22.55 -1.66
C ALA A 61 -6.15 -21.75 -0.34
N VAL A 62 -6.72 -20.56 -0.33
CA VAL A 62 -6.91 -19.75 0.88
C VAL A 62 -8.38 -19.44 1.10
N LEU A 63 -8.76 -19.18 2.34
CA LEU A 63 -10.04 -18.56 2.66
C LEU A 63 -9.84 -17.05 2.76
N LEU A 64 -10.64 -16.28 2.04
CA LEU A 64 -10.66 -14.82 2.10
C LEU A 64 -11.90 -14.37 2.85
N GLN A 65 -11.71 -13.44 3.79
CA GLN A 65 -12.78 -12.68 4.43
C GLN A 65 -12.61 -11.21 4.09
N VAL A 66 -13.69 -10.56 3.66
CA VAL A 66 -13.66 -9.20 3.12
C VAL A 66 -14.74 -8.33 3.75
N TRP A 67 -14.35 -7.17 4.28
CA TRP A 67 -15.27 -6.22 4.91
C TRP A 67 -14.78 -4.78 4.78
N VAL A 68 -15.68 -3.82 5.01
CA VAL A 68 -15.37 -2.39 4.99
C VAL A 68 -15.43 -1.84 6.41
N ASP A 69 -14.50 -0.95 6.78
CA ASP A 69 -14.46 -0.26 8.07
C ASP A 69 -14.36 1.27 7.95
N LYS A 70 -14.55 1.97 9.08
CA LYS A 70 -14.58 3.44 9.22
C LYS A 70 -13.23 4.09 9.58
N GLY A 71 -12.14 3.32 9.70
CA GLY A 71 -10.82 3.82 10.10
C GLY A 71 -10.21 3.07 11.28
N ASP A 72 -11.03 2.44 12.11
CA ASP A 72 -10.56 1.63 13.25
C ASP A 72 -10.06 0.26 12.75
N SER A 73 -8.77 -0.04 12.95
CA SER A 73 -8.21 -1.34 12.57
C SER A 73 -8.63 -2.46 13.50
N GLU A 74 -8.92 -2.16 14.77
CA GLU A 74 -9.18 -3.18 15.79
C GLU A 74 -10.67 -3.48 15.96
N ALA A 75 -11.53 -2.71 15.30
CA ALA A 75 -12.96 -2.96 15.29
C ALA A 75 -13.31 -4.36 14.75
N GLU A 76 -14.09 -5.10 15.52
CA GLU A 76 -14.61 -6.40 15.10
C GLU A 76 -15.54 -6.24 13.88
N PRO A 77 -15.34 -7.02 12.79
CA PRO A 77 -16.11 -6.86 11.55
C PRO A 77 -17.63 -6.86 11.73
N GLU A 78 -18.13 -7.61 12.71
CA GLU A 78 -19.56 -7.78 13.01
C GLU A 78 -20.19 -6.53 13.64
N LYS A 79 -19.40 -5.68 14.28
CA LYS A 79 -19.85 -4.45 14.97
C LYS A 79 -19.76 -3.22 14.08
N ILE A 80 -19.26 -3.35 12.86
CA ILE A 80 -18.98 -2.24 11.97
C ILE A 80 -20.18 -1.96 11.08
N ALA A 81 -20.84 -0.82 11.33
CA ALA A 81 -21.86 -0.28 10.43
C ALA A 81 -21.21 0.66 9.40
N THR A 82 -21.23 0.29 8.12
CA THR A 82 -20.83 1.16 6.99
C THR A 82 -21.92 1.15 5.91
N PRO A 83 -22.02 2.19 5.06
CA PRO A 83 -22.99 2.20 3.96
C PRO A 83 -22.50 1.36 2.76
N PHE A 84 -21.71 0.31 3.02
CA PHE A 84 -21.12 -0.57 2.01
C PHE A 84 -21.42 -2.04 2.32
N THR A 85 -21.55 -2.81 1.26
CA THR A 85 -21.63 -4.28 1.32
C THR A 85 -20.65 -4.86 0.31
N VAL A 86 -19.98 -5.94 0.69
CA VAL A 86 -19.04 -6.65 -0.17
C VAL A 86 -19.62 -8.01 -0.58
N ALA A 87 -19.48 -8.36 -1.85
CA ALA A 87 -19.96 -9.61 -2.40
C ALA A 87 -18.87 -10.33 -3.24
N PRO A 88 -18.56 -11.60 -2.96
CA PRO A 88 -18.91 -12.34 -1.72
C PRO A 88 -18.08 -11.84 -0.51
N PRO A 89 -18.63 -11.83 0.71
CA PRO A 89 -17.92 -11.40 1.92
C PRO A 89 -16.93 -12.45 2.45
N ILE A 90 -17.19 -13.74 2.16
CA ILE A 90 -16.30 -14.86 2.47
C ILE A 90 -16.22 -15.73 1.21
N LEU A 91 -15.01 -16.11 0.81
CA LEU A 91 -14.79 -16.97 -0.34
C LEU A 91 -13.54 -17.83 -0.19
N ARG A 92 -13.57 -19.03 -0.75
CA ARG A 92 -12.36 -19.80 -1.01
C ARG A 92 -11.76 -19.36 -2.33
N LEU A 93 -10.45 -19.07 -2.36
CA LEU A 93 -9.70 -18.75 -3.57
C LEU A 93 -8.59 -19.78 -3.77
N ASP A 94 -8.77 -20.65 -4.77
CA ASP A 94 -7.77 -21.67 -5.09
C ASP A 94 -6.45 -21.05 -5.60
N GLY A 95 -5.37 -21.80 -5.46
CA GLY A 95 -4.05 -21.40 -5.95
C GLY A 95 -4.07 -21.12 -7.46
N LYS A 96 -3.30 -20.13 -7.88
CA LYS A 96 -3.22 -19.66 -9.28
C LYS A 96 -4.55 -19.20 -9.88
N ARG A 97 -5.52 -18.82 -9.05
CA ARG A 97 -6.81 -18.26 -9.48
C ARG A 97 -6.95 -16.79 -9.08
N ALA A 98 -7.84 -16.11 -9.79
CA ALA A 98 -8.26 -14.76 -9.47
C ALA A 98 -9.77 -14.69 -9.38
N GLN A 99 -10.28 -13.81 -8.51
CA GLN A 99 -11.70 -13.56 -8.33
C GLN A 99 -11.97 -12.06 -8.28
N ARG A 100 -13.17 -11.66 -8.72
CA ARG A 100 -13.64 -10.28 -8.61
C ARG A 100 -14.56 -10.15 -7.40
N LEU A 101 -14.27 -9.18 -6.55
CA LEU A 101 -15.10 -8.75 -5.44
C LEU A 101 -15.88 -7.50 -5.85
N ARG A 102 -17.17 -7.44 -5.52
CA ARG A 102 -18.00 -6.26 -5.72
C ARG A 102 -18.18 -5.54 -4.40
N VAL A 103 -17.93 -4.25 -4.39
CA VAL A 103 -18.20 -3.36 -3.26
C VAL A 103 -19.36 -2.45 -3.67
N LEU A 104 -20.49 -2.62 -3.01
CA LEU A 104 -21.73 -1.91 -3.31
C LEU A 104 -21.99 -0.84 -2.25
N PHE A 105 -22.36 0.35 -2.69
CA PHE A 105 -22.86 1.41 -1.81
C PHE A 105 -24.36 1.19 -1.58
N THR A 106 -24.73 0.81 -0.36
CA THR A 106 -26.12 0.54 0.03
C THR A 106 -26.86 1.81 0.43
N GLY A 107 -26.13 2.88 0.77
CA GLY A 107 -26.72 4.15 1.20
C GLY A 107 -27.47 4.06 2.54
N ALA A 108 -27.31 2.98 3.29
CA ALA A 108 -28.00 2.76 4.56
C ALA A 108 -27.38 3.60 5.70
N GLU A 109 -28.25 4.08 6.60
CA GLU A 109 -28.02 4.70 7.91
C GLU A 109 -27.26 6.04 7.99
N HIS A 110 -26.50 6.45 6.99
CA HIS A 110 -25.77 7.72 7.03
C HIS A 110 -25.78 8.45 5.69
N THR A 111 -26.33 9.66 5.68
CA THR A 111 -26.18 10.60 4.57
C THR A 111 -24.70 10.97 4.46
N LEU A 112 -23.99 10.38 3.51
CA LEU A 112 -22.64 10.80 3.19
C LEU A 112 -22.66 12.22 2.60
N PRO A 113 -21.63 13.04 2.87
CA PRO A 113 -21.48 14.36 2.26
C PRO A 113 -21.61 14.31 0.75
N SER A 114 -22.39 15.24 0.20
CA SER A 114 -22.55 15.40 -1.25
C SER A 114 -21.55 16.39 -1.85
N ASP A 115 -20.77 17.11 -1.04
CA ASP A 115 -19.83 18.15 -1.45
C ASP A 115 -18.36 17.70 -1.44
N ARG A 116 -18.03 16.57 -0.78
CA ARG A 116 -16.66 16.06 -0.62
C ARG A 116 -16.61 14.53 -0.65
N GLU A 117 -15.44 13.98 -0.92
CA GLU A 117 -15.19 12.55 -0.78
C GLU A 117 -15.33 12.10 0.68
N SER A 118 -15.68 10.83 0.86
CA SER A 118 -15.62 10.15 2.15
C SER A 118 -14.62 9.00 2.09
N VAL A 119 -13.87 8.80 3.16
CA VAL A 119 -12.86 7.73 3.27
C VAL A 119 -13.31 6.62 4.20
N PHE A 120 -13.10 5.39 3.74
CA PHE A 120 -13.30 4.13 4.43
C PHE A 120 -12.09 3.23 4.15
N TRP A 121 -12.08 2.04 4.72
CA TRP A 121 -11.05 1.05 4.44
C TRP A 121 -11.67 -0.28 4.04
N LEU A 122 -11.13 -0.90 3.00
CA LEU A 122 -11.46 -2.25 2.60
C LEU A 122 -10.39 -3.20 3.15
N ASN A 123 -10.83 -4.22 3.87
CA ASN A 123 -9.98 -5.24 4.47
C ASN A 123 -10.15 -6.55 3.71
N VAL A 124 -9.04 -7.18 3.37
CA VAL A 124 -8.98 -8.51 2.79
C VAL A 124 -8.08 -9.34 3.69
N LEU A 125 -8.68 -10.20 4.51
CA LEU A 125 -7.98 -11.13 5.38
C LEU A 125 -7.83 -12.46 4.65
N GLU A 126 -6.60 -12.94 4.51
CA GLU A 126 -6.31 -14.28 4.02
C GLU A 126 -6.04 -15.23 5.18
N ILE A 127 -6.70 -16.38 5.15
CA ILE A 127 -6.56 -17.44 6.13
C ILE A 127 -6.06 -18.68 5.38
N PRO A 128 -4.79 -19.09 5.58
CA PRO A 128 -4.26 -20.27 4.94
C PRO A 128 -4.89 -21.55 5.50
N PRO A 129 -4.80 -22.68 4.77
CA PRO A 129 -5.26 -23.96 5.28
C PRO A 129 -4.39 -24.38 6.47
N LYS A 130 -4.97 -25.13 7.41
CA LYS A 130 -4.19 -25.77 8.47
C LYS A 130 -3.15 -26.70 7.83
N VAL A 131 -1.92 -26.66 8.34
CA VAL A 131 -0.86 -27.56 7.89
C VAL A 131 -1.20 -28.98 8.34
N ALA A 132 -1.12 -29.94 7.43
CA ALA A 132 -1.35 -31.35 7.75
C ALA A 132 -0.10 -31.94 8.43
N GLY A 133 -0.27 -32.53 9.61
CA GLY A 133 0.79 -33.24 10.34
C GLY A 133 0.92 -32.78 11.80
N ASN A 134 1.13 -33.73 12.72
CA ASN A 134 1.28 -33.48 14.15
C ASN A 134 2.74 -33.13 14.49
N THR A 135 3.28 -32.08 13.88
CA THR A 135 4.59 -31.54 14.27
C THR A 135 4.37 -30.59 15.43
N ALA A 136 4.99 -30.86 16.58
CA ALA A 136 4.68 -30.20 17.87
C ALA A 136 4.87 -28.67 17.89
N SER A 137 5.46 -28.08 16.84
CA SER A 137 5.62 -26.63 16.68
C SER A 137 5.34 -26.23 15.23
N GLN A 138 4.17 -25.64 14.99
CA GLN A 138 3.82 -25.03 13.71
C GLN A 138 3.39 -23.58 13.93
N MET A 139 3.94 -22.68 13.12
CA MET A 139 3.56 -21.28 13.09
C MET A 139 2.72 -21.04 11.84
N GLN A 140 1.50 -20.55 12.04
CA GLN A 140 0.60 -20.16 10.95
C GLN A 140 0.39 -18.66 11.01
N MET A 141 0.52 -17.99 9.86
CA MET A 141 0.32 -16.56 9.72
C MET A 141 -0.91 -16.31 8.85
N ALA A 142 -1.72 -15.33 9.23
CA ALA A 142 -2.80 -14.80 8.41
C ALA A 142 -2.50 -13.33 8.15
N PHE A 143 -2.61 -12.89 6.90
CA PHE A 143 -2.31 -11.51 6.52
C PHE A 143 -3.59 -10.76 6.21
N ARG A 144 -3.70 -9.56 6.78
CA ARG A 144 -4.79 -8.62 6.46
C ARG A 144 -4.23 -7.49 5.60
N THR A 145 -4.61 -7.48 4.34
CA THR A 145 -4.33 -6.36 3.45
C THR A 145 -5.44 -5.32 3.60
N ARG A 146 -5.05 -4.06 3.85
CA ARG A 146 -5.99 -2.94 4.05
C ARG A 146 -5.71 -1.83 3.05
N ILE A 147 -6.72 -1.47 2.25
CA ILE A 147 -6.62 -0.41 1.24
C ILE A 147 -7.70 0.64 1.44
N LYS A 148 -7.42 1.89 1.04
CA LYS A 148 -8.39 2.98 1.14
C LYS A 148 -9.55 2.74 0.18
N LEU A 149 -10.76 2.91 0.69
CA LEU A 149 -12.01 2.93 -0.07
C LEU A 149 -12.55 4.36 -0.05
N PHE A 150 -12.65 5.00 -1.22
CA PHE A 150 -13.20 6.34 -1.34
C PHE A 150 -14.60 6.29 -1.92
N TYR A 151 -15.55 6.94 -1.25
CA TYR A 151 -16.82 7.30 -1.86
C TYR A 151 -16.70 8.64 -2.56
N ARG A 152 -16.97 8.68 -3.87
CA ARG A 152 -16.98 9.92 -4.64
C ARG A 152 -18.41 10.29 -5.04
N PRO A 153 -19.03 11.31 -4.41
CA PRO A 153 -20.38 11.71 -4.75
C PRO A 153 -20.48 12.20 -6.21
N ARG A 154 -21.70 12.13 -6.77
CA ARG A 154 -21.98 12.46 -8.18
C ARG A 154 -21.55 13.88 -8.57
N SER A 155 -21.68 14.84 -7.66
CA SER A 155 -21.27 16.24 -7.80
C SER A 155 -19.79 16.43 -8.14
N LEU A 156 -18.92 15.51 -7.73
CA LEU A 156 -17.48 15.59 -7.92
C LEU A 156 -16.98 14.83 -9.15
N GLN A 157 -17.84 14.07 -9.83
CA GLN A 157 -17.44 13.22 -10.95
C GLN A 157 -17.02 14.01 -12.20
N THR A 158 -17.54 15.22 -12.36
CA THR A 158 -17.22 16.10 -13.48
C THR A 158 -16.02 17.00 -13.21
N MET A 159 -15.49 17.00 -11.97
CA MET A 159 -14.31 17.79 -11.64
C MET A 159 -13.04 17.12 -12.15
N ASN A 160 -12.12 17.94 -12.68
CA ASN A 160 -10.82 17.46 -13.13
C ASN A 160 -9.93 17.15 -11.91
N THR A 161 -9.44 15.91 -11.83
CA THR A 161 -8.57 15.44 -10.74
C THR A 161 -7.07 15.48 -11.06
N ALA A 162 -6.66 15.83 -12.28
CA ALA A 162 -5.27 15.69 -12.74
C ALA A 162 -4.27 16.53 -11.92
N ASN A 163 -4.66 17.73 -11.50
CA ASN A 163 -3.79 18.71 -10.82
C ASN A 163 -4.30 19.06 -9.41
N VAL A 164 -5.07 18.15 -8.79
CA VAL A 164 -5.61 18.37 -7.45
C VAL A 164 -4.49 18.44 -6.40
N GLN A 165 -3.37 17.74 -6.63
CA GLN A 165 -2.21 17.81 -5.74
C GLN A 165 -1.55 19.19 -5.67
N ASP A 166 -1.57 19.95 -6.77
CA ASP A 166 -0.90 21.25 -6.85
C ASP A 166 -1.64 22.35 -6.07
N GLN A 167 -2.85 22.06 -5.61
CA GLN A 167 -3.69 22.99 -4.85
C GLN A 167 -3.43 22.93 -3.35
N LEU A 168 -2.62 21.97 -2.87
CA LEU A 168 -2.21 21.92 -1.47
C LEU A 168 -1.43 23.19 -1.11
N ARG A 169 -1.78 23.78 0.04
CA ARG A 169 -1.11 24.97 0.56
C ARG A 169 -0.32 24.60 1.78
N PHE A 170 0.94 25.03 1.82
CA PHE A 170 1.87 24.75 2.91
C PHE A 170 2.19 26.05 3.64
N SER A 171 2.15 26.03 4.96
CA SER A 171 2.50 27.17 5.80
C SER A 171 3.17 26.72 7.08
N LEU A 172 4.08 27.53 7.62
CA LEU A 172 4.64 27.31 8.95
C LEU A 172 3.82 28.09 9.98
N ALA A 173 3.36 27.40 11.01
CA ALA A 173 2.72 28.00 12.18
C ALA A 173 3.54 27.71 13.44
N LYS A 174 3.19 28.36 14.55
CA LYS A 174 3.72 28.01 15.88
C LYS A 174 2.62 27.34 16.68
N GLN A 175 2.88 26.16 17.23
CA GLN A 175 1.98 25.47 18.14
C GLN A 175 2.79 25.06 19.38
N GLY A 176 2.38 25.55 20.56
CA GLY A 176 3.13 25.32 21.80
C GLY A 176 4.56 25.89 21.82
N GLY A 177 4.83 26.95 21.04
CA GLY A 177 6.16 27.56 20.91
C GLY A 177 7.08 26.90 19.88
N SER A 178 6.73 25.72 19.37
CA SER A 178 7.48 24.99 18.34
C SER A 178 6.93 25.28 16.93
N PRO A 179 7.80 25.35 15.89
CA PRO A 179 7.35 25.47 14.52
C PRO A 179 6.67 24.17 14.08
N VAL A 180 5.50 24.29 13.45
CA VAL A 180 4.74 23.18 12.86
C VAL A 180 4.44 23.48 11.40
N LEU A 181 4.54 22.47 10.55
CA LEU A 181 4.12 22.55 9.16
C LEU A 181 2.62 22.26 9.07
N VAL A 182 1.86 23.23 8.58
CA VAL A 182 0.43 23.11 8.33
C VAL A 182 0.22 22.89 6.83
N VAL A 183 -0.46 21.79 6.50
CA VAL A 183 -0.86 21.45 5.13
C VAL A 183 -2.37 21.65 5.01
N SER A 184 -2.79 22.61 4.18
CA SER A 184 -4.19 22.90 3.91
C SER A 184 -4.59 22.30 2.56
N ASN A 185 -5.64 21.48 2.58
CA ASN A 185 -6.25 20.92 1.39
C ASN A 185 -7.56 21.66 1.10
N PRO A 186 -7.59 22.61 0.15
CA PRO A 186 -8.81 23.34 -0.21
C PRO A 186 -9.75 22.53 -1.11
N THR A 187 -9.36 21.32 -1.53
CA THR A 187 -10.08 20.52 -2.52
C THR A 187 -11.04 19.53 -1.84
N PRO A 188 -12.12 19.11 -2.52
CA PRO A 188 -13.07 18.14 -1.98
C PRO A 188 -12.56 16.69 -2.04
N PHE A 189 -11.30 16.48 -2.44
CA PHE A 189 -10.68 15.16 -2.64
C PHE A 189 -9.72 14.82 -1.52
N HIS A 190 -9.66 13.53 -1.16
CA HIS A 190 -8.61 13.04 -0.26
C HIS A 190 -7.28 12.91 -1.00
N GLN A 191 -6.23 13.49 -0.41
CA GLN A 191 -4.88 13.42 -0.94
C GLN A 191 -3.99 12.63 0.01
N THR A 192 -3.24 11.65 -0.53
CA THR A 192 -2.29 10.85 0.25
C THR A 192 -0.88 11.35 -0.06
N LEU A 193 -0.21 11.86 0.96
CA LEU A 193 1.17 12.31 0.88
C LEU A 193 2.07 11.09 1.03
N LEU A 194 2.86 10.79 -0.01
CA LEU A 194 3.79 9.65 -0.02
C LEU A 194 5.13 10.03 0.59
N GLU A 195 5.61 11.23 0.25
CA GLU A 195 6.86 11.76 0.73
C GLU A 195 6.69 13.26 0.99
N MET A 196 7.32 13.74 2.05
CA MET A 196 7.41 15.16 2.37
C MET A 196 8.84 15.47 2.79
N ALA A 197 9.48 16.38 2.07
CA ALA A 197 10.79 16.91 2.42
C ALA A 197 10.68 18.42 2.66
N VAL A 198 11.17 18.88 3.80
CA VAL A 198 11.31 20.31 4.12
C VAL A 198 12.79 20.65 4.07
N ALA A 199 13.20 21.33 3.01
CA ALA A 199 14.57 21.79 2.89
C ALA A 199 14.75 23.15 3.59
N ALA A 200 15.75 23.25 4.47
CA ALA A 200 16.23 24.56 4.89
C ALA A 200 16.98 25.19 3.72
N ILE A 201 16.48 26.31 3.19
CA ILE A 201 17.24 27.12 2.25
C ILE A 201 18.37 27.78 3.05
N SER A 202 19.50 27.08 3.16
CA SER A 202 20.75 27.69 3.61
C SER A 202 21.18 28.65 2.51
N ASN A 203 21.05 29.95 2.76
CA ASN A 203 21.50 31.01 1.87
C ASN A 203 23.04 31.11 1.85
N ARG A 204 23.74 29.99 1.59
CA ARG A 204 25.17 30.00 1.29
C ARG A 204 25.31 30.26 -0.20
N PRO A 205 26.15 31.24 -0.62
CA PRO A 205 26.42 31.44 -2.04
C PRO A 205 26.96 30.14 -2.61
N SER A 206 26.24 29.55 -3.56
CA SER A 206 26.68 28.35 -4.25
C SER A 206 27.95 28.68 -5.04
N LEU A 207 29.06 28.03 -4.72
CA LEU A 207 30.24 28.05 -5.58
C LEU A 207 29.85 27.51 -6.97
N PRO A 208 30.29 28.12 -8.08
CA PRO A 208 29.73 27.87 -9.43
C PRO A 208 29.89 26.44 -9.96
N TRP A 209 30.69 25.61 -9.30
CA TRP A 209 31.07 24.28 -9.79
C TRP A 209 30.12 23.14 -9.40
N CYS A 210 29.19 23.36 -8.47
CA CYS A 210 28.29 22.31 -7.98
C CYS A 210 27.00 22.11 -8.81
N ARG A 211 26.90 22.67 -10.02
CA ARG A 211 25.69 22.60 -10.85
C ARG A 211 25.64 21.42 -11.85
N LYS A 212 26.67 20.57 -11.91
CA LYS A 212 26.76 19.47 -12.91
C LYS A 212 26.51 18.06 -12.38
N MET A 213 26.08 17.90 -11.12
CA MET A 213 25.70 16.59 -10.57
C MET A 213 24.42 16.69 -9.76
N ALA A 214 23.31 16.86 -10.46
CA ALA A 214 21.99 16.46 -9.99
C ALA A 214 21.22 15.99 -11.23
N TRP A 215 20.66 14.79 -11.12
CA TRP A 215 20.02 13.99 -12.16
C TRP A 215 18.90 14.72 -12.89
#